data_AF-A0A3M1EPH2-F1
#
_entry.id   AF-A0A3M1EPH2-F1
#
_cell.length_a   1.000
_cell.length_b   1.000
_cell.length_c   1.000
_cell.angle_alpha   90.00
_cell.angle_beta   90.00
_cell.angle_gamma   90.00
#
_symmetry.space_group_name_H-M   'P 1'
#
loop_
_entity.id
_entity.type
_entity.pdbx_description
1 polymer ?
#
loop_
_entity_poly.entity_id
_entity_poly.type
_entity_poly.pdbx_seq_one_letter_code
_entity_poly.pdbx_strand_id
1 'polypeptide(L)'
;LFPFVKGIGPTPLPRPVRMYFYFGEPIDTKRFGKDAEDEAKRFALRDETRDAVEAGITYLRKYRRQDLKKDLLPRVLLQLKEFVAERRKS
;
A
#
# COMPACT_ATOMS: atom_id res chain seq x y z
N LEU A 1 27.48 -8.19 -5.36
CA LEU A 1 26.79 -8.91 -4.27
C LEU A 1 25.32 -9.04 -4.66
N PHE A 2 24.79 -10.25 -4.86
CA PHE A 2 23.35 -10.43 -5.10
C PHE A 2 22.59 -10.15 -3.79
N PRO A 3 21.45 -9.42 -3.82
CA PRO A 3 20.70 -9.15 -2.59
C PRO A 3 20.08 -10.45 -2.07
N PHE A 4 20.49 -10.88 -0.87
CA PHE A 4 19.85 -11.97 -0.15
C PHE A 4 18.51 -11.50 0.40
N VAL A 5 17.43 -11.80 -0.32
CA VAL A 5 16.07 -11.54 0.16
C VAL A 5 15.77 -12.53 1.29
N LYS A 6 15.64 -12.05 2.54
CA LYS A 6 15.20 -12.90 3.66
C LYS A 6 13.74 -13.30 3.47
N GLY A 7 13.54 -14.46 2.87
CA GLY A 7 12.26 -15.09 2.62
C GLY A 7 11.58 -15.67 3.87
N ILE A 8 10.79 -16.72 3.66
CA ILE A 8 10.24 -17.55 4.74
C ILE A 8 11.35 -18.52 5.22
N GLY A 9 11.90 -18.31 6.41
CA GLY A 9 12.92 -19.20 6.97
C GLY A 9 14.18 -19.30 6.08
N PRO A 10 14.77 -20.50 5.89
CA PRO A 10 15.93 -20.70 5.01
C PRO A 10 15.56 -20.75 3.52
N THR A 11 14.29 -20.54 3.15
CA THR A 11 13.84 -20.65 1.76
C THR A 11 14.09 -19.37 0.97
N PRO A 12 14.34 -19.46 -0.34
CA PRO A 12 14.43 -18.30 -1.22
C PRO A 12 13.06 -17.67 -1.54
N LEU A 13 11.96 -18.18 -0.96
CA LEU A 13 10.62 -17.69 -1.25
C LEU A 13 10.37 -16.36 -0.53
N PRO A 14 9.92 -15.30 -1.25
CA PRO A 14 9.64 -14.01 -0.64
C PRO A 14 8.55 -14.13 0.43
N ARG A 15 8.70 -13.40 1.54
CA ARG A 15 7.67 -13.36 2.59
C ARG A 15 6.41 -12.70 2.05
N PRO A 16 5.25 -13.36 2.07
CA PRO A 16 4.03 -12.75 1.55
C PRO A 16 3.61 -11.62 2.49
N VAL A 17 3.45 -10.43 1.92
CA VAL A 17 3.04 -9.21 2.63
C VAL A 17 1.80 -8.63 1.97
N ARG A 18 0.87 -8.10 2.77
CA ARG A 18 -0.31 -7.43 2.21
C ARG A 18 0.13 -6.11 1.56
N MET A 19 -0.19 -5.96 0.27
CA MET A 19 -0.04 -4.71 -0.45
C MET A 19 -1.31 -3.87 -0.29
N TYR A 20 -1.15 -2.57 -0.14
CA TYR A 20 -2.26 -1.62 -0.02
C TYR A 20 -2.12 -0.61 -1.16
N PHE A 21 -3.22 -0.35 -1.84
CA PHE A 21 -3.28 0.56 -2.98
C PHE A 21 -4.31 1.65 -2.68
N TYR A 22 -4.02 2.85 -3.13
CA TYR A 22 -4.91 4.00 -3.03
C TYR A 22 -4.81 4.79 -4.33
N PHE A 23 -5.96 5.09 -4.92
CA PHE A 23 -6.09 5.95 -6.09
C PHE A 23 -6.77 7.23 -5.61
N GLY A 24 -6.02 8.33 -5.66
CA GLY A 24 -6.52 9.65 -5.26
C GLY A 24 -7.34 10.32 -6.35
N GLU A 25 -7.86 11.50 -6.03
CA GLU A 25 -8.53 12.36 -7.00
C GLU A 25 -7.56 12.80 -8.11
N PRO A 26 -8.04 12.94 -9.36
CA PRO A 26 -7.22 13.46 -10.45
C PRO A 26 -6.75 14.90 -10.16
N ILE A 27 -5.48 15.18 -10.51
CA ILE A 27 -4.94 16.53 -10.47
C ILE A 27 -5.31 17.25 -11.78
N ASP A 28 -6.03 18.37 -11.68
CA ASP A 28 -6.30 19.21 -12.85
C ASP A 28 -5.02 19.96 -13.25
N THR A 29 -4.41 19.51 -14.34
CA THR A 29 -3.17 20.09 -14.87
C THR A 29 -3.41 21.39 -15.64
N LYS A 30 -4.65 21.68 -16.07
CA LYS A 30 -4.95 22.83 -16.93
C LYS A 30 -4.65 24.16 -16.25
N ARG A 31 -4.77 24.23 -14.92
CA ARG A 31 -4.47 25.43 -14.13
C ARG A 31 -2.99 25.82 -14.11
N PHE A 32 -2.09 24.90 -14.47
CA PHE A 32 -0.66 25.15 -14.60
C PHE A 32 -0.27 25.60 -16.02
N GLY A 33 -1.26 25.92 -16.87
CA GLY A 33 -1.01 26.39 -18.23
C GLY A 33 -0.57 25.29 -19.20
N LYS A 34 -0.33 25.69 -20.45
CA LYS A 34 0.13 24.80 -21.53
C LYS A 34 1.62 24.94 -21.83
N ASP A 35 2.27 25.92 -21.22
CA ASP A 35 3.66 26.23 -21.48
C ASP A 35 4.55 25.29 -20.69
N ALA A 36 5.12 24.31 -21.40
CA ALA A 36 6.00 23.32 -20.81
C ALA A 36 7.35 23.94 -20.39
N GLU A 37 7.70 25.15 -20.85
CA GLU A 37 8.98 25.80 -20.58
C GLU A 37 8.98 26.64 -19.29
N ASP A 38 7.81 26.95 -18.74
CA ASP A 38 7.68 27.66 -17.46
C ASP A 38 8.05 26.76 -16.27
N GLU A 39 9.27 26.94 -15.78
CA GLU A 39 9.86 26.16 -14.69
C GLU A 39 9.06 26.26 -13.38
N ALA A 40 8.56 27.45 -13.05
CA ALA A 40 7.79 27.64 -11.82
C ALA A 40 6.49 26.84 -11.86
N LYS A 41 5.80 26.83 -13.01
CA LYS A 41 4.57 26.04 -13.19
C LYS A 41 4.83 24.53 -13.14
N ARG A 42 5.95 24.07 -13.71
CA ARG A 42 6.36 22.65 -13.61
C ARG A 42 6.61 22.22 -12.17
N PHE A 43 7.34 23.03 -11.40
CA PHE A 43 7.61 22.73 -10.00
C PHE A 43 6.35 22.77 -9.15
N ALA A 44 5.43 23.70 -9.40
CA ALA A 44 4.16 23.75 -8.70
C ALA A 44 3.32 22.49 -8.93
N LEU A 45 3.21 22.00 -10.18
CA LEU A 45 2.50 20.75 -10.48
C LEU A 45 3.18 19.53 -9.83
N ARG A 46 4.51 19.47 -9.87
CA ARG A 46 5.29 18.41 -9.22
C ARG A 46 5.02 18.37 -7.72
N ASP A 47 5.08 19.52 -7.07
CA ASP A 47 4.95 19.61 -5.62
C ASP A 47 3.53 19.27 -5.17
N GLU A 48 2.51 19.69 -5.92
CA GLU A 48 1.14 19.25 -5.66
C GLU A 48 0.98 17.73 -5.83
N THR A 49 1.58 17.15 -6.87
CA THR A 49 1.56 15.70 -7.09
C THR A 49 2.25 14.95 -5.95
N ARG A 50 3.40 15.45 -5.48
CA ARG A 50 4.12 14.91 -4.32
C ARG A 50 3.20 14.92 -3.11
N ASP A 51 2.59 16.06 -2.81
CA ASP A 51 1.78 16.24 -1.61
C ASP A 51 0.55 15.30 -1.62
N ALA A 52 -0.09 15.12 -2.79
CA ALA A 52 -1.20 14.16 -2.96
C ALA A 52 -0.76 12.70 -2.73
N VAL A 53 0.41 12.31 -3.24
CA VAL A 53 0.98 10.97 -3.03
C VAL A 53 1.33 10.75 -1.55
N GLU A 54 1.97 11.73 -0.90
CA GLU A 54 2.33 11.66 0.52
C GLU A 54 1.10 11.57 1.43
N ALA A 55 0.03 12.30 1.11
CA ALA A 55 -1.25 12.19 1.78
C ALA A 55 -1.84 10.77 1.63
N GLY A 56 -1.83 10.22 0.42
CA GLY A 56 -2.27 8.85 0.15
C GLY A 56 -1.45 7.79 0.92
N ILE A 57 -0.12 7.94 0.97
CA ILE A 57 0.76 7.07 1.77
C ILE A 57 0.41 7.17 3.26
N THR A 58 0.21 8.38 3.77
CA THR A 58 -0.17 8.61 5.17
C THR A 58 -1.49 7.94 5.52
N TYR A 59 -2.49 8.08 4.64
CA TYR A 59 -3.77 7.38 4.74
C TYR A 59 -3.59 5.86 4.80
N LEU A 60 -2.85 5.28 3.84
CA LEU A 60 -2.60 3.84 3.78
C LEU A 60 -1.83 3.31 5.00
N ARG A 61 -0.89 4.09 5.54
CA ARG A 61 -0.16 3.74 6.77
C ARG A 61 -1.10 3.71 7.97
N LYS A 62 -2.03 4.67 8.07
CA LYS A 62 -3.07 4.67 9.12
C LYS A 62 -3.98 3.45 9.00
N TYR A 63 -4.47 3.18 7.79
CA TYR A 63 -5.30 2.01 7.50
C TYR A 63 -4.58 0.69 7.85
N ARG A 64 -3.33 0.52 7.42
CA ARG A 64 -2.49 -0.66 7.73
C ARG A 64 -2.28 -0.87 9.23
N ARG A 65 -2.21 0.19 10.05
CA ARG A 65 -2.05 0.04 11.51
C ARG A 65 -3.30 -0.58 12.15
N GLN A 66 -4.47 -0.33 11.60
CA GLN A 66 -5.76 -0.82 12.10
C GLN A 66 -6.14 -2.19 11.53
N ASP A 67 -5.46 -2.68 10.49
CA ASP A 67 -5.73 -3.99 9.88
C ASP A 67 -5.20 -5.15 10.75
N LEU A 68 -6.10 -5.80 11.49
CA LEU A 68 -5.82 -6.99 12.30
C LEU A 68 -5.44 -8.23 11.47
N LYS A 69 -5.71 -8.22 10.15
CA LYS A 69 -5.43 -9.33 9.22
C LYS A 69 -4.20 -9.07 8.34
N LYS A 70 -3.37 -8.07 8.67
CA LYS A 70 -2.20 -7.67 7.86
C LYS A 70 -1.11 -8.75 7.79
N ASP A 71 -0.98 -9.56 8.85
CA ASP A 71 0.00 -10.65 8.95
C ASP A 71 -0.63 -12.00 8.57
N LEU A 72 0.13 -12.83 7.86
CA LEU A 72 -0.37 -14.12 7.34
C LEU A 72 -0.76 -15.11 8.44
N LEU A 73 0.08 -15.23 9.47
CA LEU A 73 -0.13 -16.21 10.54
C LEU A 73 -1.44 -15.93 11.31
N PRO A 74 -1.70 -14.70 11.79
CA PRO A 74 -3.00 -14.36 12.35
C PRO A 74 -4.17 -14.61 11.40
N ARG A 75 -4.00 -14.35 10.09
CA ARG A 75 -5.05 -14.58 9.10
C ARG A 75 -5.41 -16.06 8.96
N VAL A 76 -4.42 -16.93 8.81
CA VAL A 76 -4.62 -18.38 8.70
C VAL A 76 -5.23 -18.94 9.99
N LEU A 77 -4.75 -18.48 11.16
CA LEU A 77 -5.35 -18.84 12.45
C LEU A 77 -6.81 -18.41 12.58
N LEU A 78 -7.16 -17.20 12.11
CA LEU A 78 -8.53 -16.71 12.13
C LEU A 78 -9.44 -17.56 11.23
N GLN A 79 -8.98 -17.85 10.00
CA GLN A 79 -9.73 -18.69 9.05
C GLN A 79 -9.91 -20.12 9.58
N LEU A 80 -8.88 -20.69 10.22
CA LEU A 80 -8.98 -22.01 10.87
C LEU A 80 -9.97 -21.99 12.03
N LYS A 81 -9.97 -20.94 12.86
CA LYS A 81 -10.94 -20.79 13.96
C LYS A 81 -12.37 -20.71 13.45
N GLU A 82 -12.60 -19.92 12.40
CA GLU A 82 -13.91 -19.80 11.73
C GLU A 82 -14.36 -21.16 11.18
N PHE A 83 -13.49 -21.85 10.42
CA PHE A 83 -13.77 -23.18 9.86
C PHE A 83 -14.08 -24.24 10.92
N VAL A 84 -13.31 -24.29 12.02
CA VAL A 84 -13.55 -25.24 13.13
C VAL A 84 -14.85 -24.91 13.87
N ALA A 85 -15.19 -23.63 14.03
CA ALA A 85 -16.43 -23.20 14.66
C ALA A 85 -17.67 -23.59 13.83
N GLU A 86 -17.59 -23.48 12.50
CA GLU A 86 -18.63 -23.95 11.59
C GLU A 86 -18.81 -25.48 11.67
N ARG A 87 -17.70 -26.22 11.72
CA ARG A 87 -17.72 -27.69 11.85
C ARG A 87 -18.27 -28.21 13.18
N ARG A 88 -18.22 -27.43 14.26
CA ARG A 88 -18.82 -27.79 15.57
C ARG A 88 -20.33 -27.54 15.65
N LYS A 89 -20.89 -26.75 14.73
CA LYS A 89 -22.33 -26.43 14.67
C LYS A 89 -23.12 -27.36 13.74
N SER A 90 -22.45 -28.17 12.94
CA SER A 90 -23.02 -29.23 12.10
C SER A 90 -22.85 -30.60 12.76
#